data_AF-A0A6P6U843-F1
#
_entry.id   AF-A0A6P6U843-F1
#
_cell.length_a   1.000
_cell.length_b   1.000
_cell.length_c   1.000
_cell.angle_alpha   90.00
_cell.angle_beta   90.00
_cell.angle_gamma   90.00
#
_symmetry.space_group_name_H-M   'P 1'
#
loop_
_entity.id
_entity.type
_entity.pdbx_description
1 polymer ?
#
loop_
_entity_poly.entity_id
_entity_poly.type
_entity_poly.pdbx_seq_one_letter_code
_entity_poly.pdbx_strand_id
1 'polypeptide(L)'
;GLVTDGEKGAEDLLLSVYGKIQKTVELCSSREGYKNSTIMIDDISLMEVALCGSSNLVLDFLHYCYSLATQFDCLVIILNHEDVYSTVDVPSPLLQMEYLANIVIKAEPLATGLATDVHGQLTVLNKGICQGSGCSKSKIRNFHFRVKENCVEYFYPGSRT
;
A
#
# COMPACT_ATOMS: atom_id res chain seq x y z
N GLY A 1 32.67 1.95 1.53
CA GLY A 1 31.85 2.66 0.54
C GLY A 1 31.62 4.05 1.06
N LEU A 2 31.83 5.07 0.23
CA LEU A 2 31.48 6.45 0.57
C LEU A 2 29.95 6.56 0.49
N VAL A 3 29.29 6.63 1.64
CA VAL A 3 27.91 7.12 1.72
C VAL A 3 27.93 8.55 1.23
N THR A 4 27.15 8.85 0.21
CA THR A 4 27.08 10.21 -0.31
C THR A 4 26.32 11.09 0.68
N ASP A 5 26.74 12.34 0.86
CA ASP A 5 26.17 13.26 1.88
C ASP A 5 24.63 13.42 1.74
N GLY A 6 24.10 13.17 0.53
CA GLY A 6 22.66 13.15 0.25
C GLY A 6 21.88 11.94 0.80
N GLU A 7 22.49 10.75 0.85
CA GLU A 7 21.82 9.54 1.40
C GLU A 7 21.62 9.66 2.91
N LYS A 8 22.61 10.22 3.61
CA LYS A 8 22.55 10.44 5.05
C LYS A 8 21.43 11.44 5.44
N GLY A 9 21.23 12.48 4.65
CA GLY A 9 20.12 13.43 4.86
C GLY A 9 18.75 12.82 4.61
N ALA A 10 18.64 11.90 3.65
CA ALA A 10 17.41 11.18 3.34
C ALA A 10 17.01 10.19 4.46
N GLU A 11 17.97 9.46 5.01
CA GLU A 11 17.79 8.58 6.17
C GLU A 11 17.31 9.37 7.40
N ASP A 12 17.99 10.47 7.73
CA ASP A 12 17.63 11.34 8.86
C ASP A 12 16.20 11.90 8.73
N LEU A 13 15.77 12.23 7.51
CA LEU A 13 14.41 12.67 7.22
C LEU A 13 13.37 11.57 7.51
N LEU A 14 13.60 10.35 7.02
CA LEU A 14 12.71 9.21 7.25
C LEU A 14 12.61 8.85 8.73
N LEU A 15 13.74 8.85 9.44
CA LEU A 15 13.77 8.63 10.88
C LEU A 15 12.95 9.67 11.64
N SER A 16 13.03 10.94 11.23
CA SER A 16 12.22 12.02 11.81
C SER A 16 10.73 11.83 11.55
N VAL A 17 10.34 11.45 10.32
CA VAL A 17 8.95 11.14 9.96
C VAL A 17 8.45 9.95 10.76
N TYR A 18 9.20 8.85 10.79
CA TYR A 18 8.87 7.66 11.56
C TYR A 18 8.68 7.98 13.05
N GLY A 19 9.59 8.74 13.66
CA GLY A 19 9.48 9.15 15.07
C GLY A 19 8.22 9.97 15.36
N LYS A 20 7.73 10.78 14.41
CA LYS A 20 6.45 11.50 14.54
C LYS A 20 5.25 10.55 14.43
N ILE A 21 5.29 9.60 13.49
CA ILE A 21 4.24 8.58 13.32
C ILE A 21 4.14 7.74 14.60
N GLN A 22 5.27 7.22 15.09
CA GLN A 22 5.32 6.42 16.32
C GLN A 22 4.71 7.16 17.51
N LYS A 23 5.14 8.39 17.78
CA LYS A 23 4.58 9.21 18.87
C LYS A 23 3.07 9.41 18.72
N THR A 24 2.60 9.62 17.49
CA THR A 24 1.17 9.82 17.21
C THR A 24 0.38 8.54 17.48
N VAL A 25 0.87 7.39 17.02
CA VAL A 25 0.24 6.08 17.23
C VAL A 25 0.21 5.71 18.72
N GLU A 26 1.29 5.97 19.46
CA GLU A 26 1.36 5.76 20.92
C GLU A 26 0.32 6.63 21.68
N LEU A 27 0.19 7.91 21.28
CA LEU A 27 -0.81 8.82 21.86
C LEU A 27 -2.24 8.40 21.54
N CYS A 28 -2.50 7.91 20.32
CA CYS A 28 -3.81 7.38 19.95
C CYS A 28 -4.13 6.11 20.73
N SER A 29 -3.18 5.19 20.85
CA SER A 29 -3.37 3.90 21.53
C SER A 29 -3.63 4.04 23.04
N SER A 30 -3.09 5.08 23.67
CA SER A 30 -3.25 5.35 25.11
C SER A 30 -4.54 6.09 25.48
N ARG A 31 -5.26 6.68 24.51
CA ARG A 31 -6.54 7.36 24.76
C ARG A 31 -7.71 6.39 24.62
N GLU A 32 -8.52 6.29 25.69
CA GLU A 32 -9.81 5.60 25.63
C GLU A 32 -10.69 6.24 24.55
N GLY A 33 -10.91 5.51 23.44
CA GLY A 33 -11.77 5.93 22.32
C GLY A 33 -11.16 5.76 20.92
N TYR A 34 -9.83 5.67 20.79
CA TYR A 34 -9.14 5.55 19.51
C TYR A 34 -8.63 4.13 19.25
N LYS A 35 -9.52 3.13 19.33
CA LYS A 35 -9.13 1.72 19.28
C LYS A 35 -8.63 1.23 17.92
N ASN A 36 -8.77 1.99 16.84
CA ASN A 36 -8.43 1.54 15.49
C ASN A 36 -7.70 2.65 14.72
N SER A 37 -6.41 2.85 14.99
CA SER A 37 -5.61 3.83 14.25
C SER A 37 -5.26 3.28 12.85
N THR A 38 -5.11 4.17 11.86
CA THR A 38 -4.68 3.79 10.51
C THR A 38 -3.54 4.69 10.06
N ILE A 39 -2.44 4.08 9.64
CA ILE A 39 -1.33 4.74 8.95
C ILE A 39 -1.62 4.64 7.46
N MET A 40 -1.91 5.77 6.82
CA MET A 40 -2.11 5.85 5.39
C MET A 40 -0.89 6.51 4.75
N ILE A 41 -0.23 5.79 3.85
CA ILE A 41 0.92 6.27 3.09
C ILE A 41 0.46 6.41 1.64
N ASP A 42 0.31 7.65 1.22
CA ASP A 42 -0.05 8.01 -0.14
C ASP A 42 1.19 8.01 -1.03
N ASP A 43 1.07 7.41 -2.22
CA ASP A 43 2.07 7.35 -3.29
C ASP A 43 3.53 7.12 -2.85
N ILE A 44 3.89 5.84 -2.63
CA ILE A 44 5.28 5.46 -2.31
C ILE A 44 6.25 5.69 -3.48
N SER A 45 5.75 5.81 -4.70
CA SER A 45 6.60 6.04 -5.88
C SER A 45 7.23 7.44 -5.82
N LEU A 46 6.49 8.44 -5.34
CA LEU A 46 7.03 9.77 -5.06
C LEU A 46 8.04 9.78 -3.90
N MET A 47 7.82 8.94 -2.90
CA MET A 47 8.76 8.80 -1.77
C MET A 47 10.10 8.26 -2.25
N GLU A 48 10.11 7.27 -3.15
CA GLU A 48 11.34 6.76 -3.77
C GLU A 48 12.10 7.85 -4.53
N VAL A 49 11.40 8.68 -5.31
CA VAL A 49 12.00 9.83 -6.02
C VAL A 49 12.60 10.84 -5.04
N ALA A 50 11.91 11.15 -3.94
CA ALA A 50 12.40 12.06 -2.91
C ALA A 50 13.65 11.54 -2.17
N LEU A 51 13.87 10.22 -2.19
CA LEU A 51 15.00 9.54 -1.57
C LEU A 51 16.08 9.16 -2.58
N CYS A 52 16.21 9.95 -3.66
CA CYS A 52 17.21 9.77 -4.70
C CYS A 52 17.13 8.39 -5.39
N GLY A 53 15.94 7.80 -5.49
CA GLY A 53 15.73 6.47 -6.08
C GLY A 53 16.12 5.30 -5.17
N SER A 54 16.30 5.53 -3.87
CA SER A 54 16.67 4.48 -2.93
C SER A 54 15.47 3.63 -2.50
N SER A 55 15.22 2.55 -3.26
CA SER A 55 14.21 1.54 -2.95
C SER A 55 14.38 0.93 -1.55
N ASN A 56 15.62 0.73 -1.09
CA ASN A 56 15.90 0.11 0.21
C ASN A 56 15.42 0.98 1.37
N LEU A 57 15.65 2.29 1.29
CA LEU A 57 15.21 3.23 2.33
C LEU A 57 13.68 3.30 2.41
N VAL A 58 13.00 3.26 1.26
CA VAL A 58 11.54 3.14 1.18
C VAL A 58 11.07 1.86 1.86
N LEU A 59 11.65 0.72 1.50
CA LEU A 59 11.27 -0.58 2.02
C LEU A 59 11.48 -0.70 3.54
N ASP A 60 12.61 -0.21 4.04
CA ASP A 60 12.91 -0.18 5.47
C ASP A 60 11.88 0.67 6.23
N PHE A 61 11.56 1.85 5.70
CA PHE A 61 10.54 2.73 6.29
C PHE A 61 9.16 2.05 6.32
N LEU A 62 8.72 1.45 5.21
CA LEU A 62 7.44 0.73 5.15
C LEU A 62 7.40 -0.47 6.11
N HIS A 63 8.52 -1.20 6.23
CA HIS A 63 8.65 -2.30 7.18
C HIS A 63 8.59 -1.83 8.64
N TYR A 64 9.16 -0.67 8.97
CA TYR A 64 9.01 -0.07 10.30
C TYR A 64 7.57 0.34 10.58
N CYS A 65 6.86 0.94 9.62
CA CYS A 65 5.44 1.26 9.77
C CYS A 65 4.59 -0.01 9.96
N TYR A 66 4.86 -1.09 9.21
CA TYR A 66 4.20 -2.37 9.39
C TYR A 66 4.46 -2.98 10.78
N SER A 67 5.72 -2.96 11.24
CA SER A 67 6.10 -3.44 12.57
C SER A 67 5.39 -2.67 13.68
N LEU A 68 5.38 -1.34 13.58
CA LEU A 68 4.64 -0.47 14.50
C LEU A 68 3.15 -0.81 14.52
N ALA A 69 2.56 -1.07 13.36
CA ALA A 69 1.16 -1.41 13.25
C ALA A 69 0.80 -2.75 13.91
N THR A 70 1.65 -3.76 13.75
CA THR A 70 1.48 -5.04 14.47
C THR A 70 1.63 -4.89 15.99
N GLN A 71 2.48 -3.97 16.45
CA GLN A 71 2.69 -3.71 17.87
C GLN A 71 1.49 -3.00 18.53
N PHE A 72 0.86 -2.06 17.82
CA PHE A 72 -0.21 -1.21 18.35
C PHE A 72 -1.61 -1.54 17.82
N ASP A 73 -1.77 -2.69 17.14
CA ASP A 73 -3.02 -3.14 16.52
C ASP A 73 -3.64 -2.07 15.60
N CYS A 74 -2.81 -1.49 14.73
CA CYS A 74 -3.23 -0.46 13.79
C CYS A 74 -3.22 -0.98 12.34
N LEU A 75 -3.95 -0.32 11.45
CA LEU A 75 -3.98 -0.66 10.03
C LEU A 75 -2.91 0.13 9.27
N VAL A 76 -2.22 -0.49 8.32
CA VAL A 76 -1.37 0.22 7.35
C VAL A 76 -1.98 0.08 5.96
N ILE A 77 -2.19 1.21 5.30
CA ILE A 77 -2.65 1.28 3.91
C ILE A 77 -1.57 2.00 3.12
N ILE A 78 -1.11 1.37 2.05
CA ILE A 78 -0.05 1.88 1.18
C ILE A 78 -0.62 1.98 -0.24
N LEU A 79 -0.51 3.15 -0.85
CA LEU A 79 -0.83 3.37 -2.25
C LEU A 79 0.45 3.44 -3.09
N ASN A 80 0.43 2.83 -4.26
CA ASN A 80 1.52 2.89 -5.24
C ASN A 80 0.96 3.10 -6.65
N HIS A 81 1.68 3.85 -7.47
CA HIS A 81 1.45 3.95 -8.91
C HIS A 81 2.45 3.08 -9.67
N GLU A 82 1.97 1.96 -10.22
CA GLU A 82 2.85 0.94 -10.84
C GLU A 82 3.53 1.43 -12.13
N ASP A 83 2.93 2.36 -12.85
CA ASP A 83 3.26 2.73 -14.22
C ASP A 83 3.92 4.11 -14.39
N VAL A 84 3.99 4.92 -13.34
CA VAL A 84 4.48 6.31 -13.45
C VAL A 84 6.00 6.42 -13.27
N TYR A 85 6.59 5.58 -12.40
CA TYR A 85 8.00 5.70 -12.01
C TYR A 85 8.80 4.39 -12.11
N SER A 86 8.23 3.33 -12.69
CA SER A 86 8.93 2.05 -12.82
C SER A 86 10.08 2.12 -13.82
N THR A 87 11.30 1.84 -13.38
CA THR A 87 12.45 1.58 -14.26
C THR A 87 12.55 0.07 -14.54
N VAL A 88 12.92 -0.30 -15.76
CA VAL A 88 12.67 -1.65 -16.34
C VAL A 88 13.49 -2.78 -15.69
N ASP A 89 14.50 -2.47 -14.87
CA ASP A 89 15.55 -3.42 -14.46
C ASP A 89 15.66 -3.71 -12.94
N VAL A 90 14.85 -3.07 -12.09
CA VAL A 90 14.92 -3.27 -10.62
C VAL A 90 13.61 -3.89 -10.11
N PRO A 91 13.65 -4.95 -9.27
CA PRO A 91 12.46 -5.47 -8.61
C PRO A 91 11.78 -4.33 -7.86
N SER A 92 10.55 -3.99 -8.23
CA SER A 92 9.85 -2.87 -7.63
C SER A 92 9.68 -3.10 -6.13
N PRO A 93 9.87 -2.08 -5.27
CA PRO A 93 9.52 -2.13 -3.84
C PRO A 93 8.12 -2.71 -3.59
N LEU A 94 7.22 -2.50 -4.56
CA LEU A 94 5.88 -3.05 -4.62
C LEU A 94 5.84 -4.58 -4.43
N LEU A 95 6.74 -5.36 -5.04
CA LEU A 95 6.67 -6.82 -4.97
C LEU A 95 6.85 -7.33 -3.54
N GLN A 96 7.74 -6.70 -2.77
CA GLN A 96 8.01 -7.08 -1.39
C GLN A 96 6.86 -6.68 -0.46
N MET A 97 6.30 -5.48 -0.65
CA MET A 97 5.15 -5.04 0.14
C MET A 97 3.88 -5.81 -0.24
N GLU A 98 3.70 -6.14 -1.52
CA GLU A 98 2.63 -7.02 -1.98
C GLU A 98 2.74 -8.36 -1.25
N TYR A 99 3.94 -8.94 -1.12
CA TYR A 99 4.17 -10.17 -0.37
C TYR A 99 3.70 -10.07 1.09
N LEU A 100 4.09 -9.00 1.81
CA LEU A 100 3.74 -8.79 3.23
C LEU A 100 2.27 -8.41 3.47
N ALA A 101 1.60 -7.80 2.48
CA ALA A 101 0.23 -7.33 2.62
C ALA A 101 -0.77 -8.47 2.88
N ASN A 102 -1.68 -8.27 3.83
CA ASN A 102 -2.78 -9.21 4.06
C ASN A 102 -3.85 -9.12 2.95
N ILE A 103 -4.06 -7.91 2.43
CA ILE A 103 -5.01 -7.60 1.36
C ILE A 103 -4.29 -6.77 0.31
N VAL A 104 -4.43 -7.15 -0.95
CA VAL A 104 -3.92 -6.40 -2.10
C VAL A 104 -5.12 -5.98 -2.94
N ILE A 105 -5.21 -4.69 -3.24
CA ILE A 105 -6.25 -4.11 -4.09
C ILE A 105 -5.55 -3.50 -5.30
N LYS A 106 -5.86 -4.02 -6.50
CA LYS A 106 -5.32 -3.51 -7.77
C LYS A 106 -6.45 -2.85 -8.55
N ALA A 107 -6.26 -1.61 -8.95
CA ALA A 107 -7.17 -0.88 -9.84
C ALA A 107 -6.48 -0.72 -11.20
N GLU A 108 -7.10 -1.26 -12.24
CA GLU A 108 -6.50 -1.34 -13.57
C GLU A 108 -7.50 -0.87 -14.63
N PRO A 109 -7.05 -0.33 -15.76
CA PRO A 109 -7.91 -0.12 -16.93
C PRO A 109 -8.42 -1.46 -17.46
N LEU A 110 -9.50 -1.44 -18.24
CA LEU A 110 -9.96 -2.64 -18.93
C LEU A 110 -8.98 -3.05 -20.03
N ALA A 111 -8.59 -4.33 -20.04
CA ALA A 111 -7.71 -4.89 -21.08
C ALA A 111 -8.31 -4.76 -22.50
N THR A 112 -9.64 -4.62 -22.61
CA THR A 112 -10.36 -4.45 -23.88
C THR A 112 -10.37 -3.01 -24.40
N GLY A 113 -9.79 -2.06 -23.68
CA GLY A 113 -9.80 -0.63 -24.03
C GLY A 113 -10.95 0.14 -23.35
N LEU A 114 -11.27 1.32 -23.89
CA LEU A 114 -12.21 2.26 -23.28
C LEU A 114 -13.67 1.83 -23.50
N ALA A 115 -14.48 1.87 -22.44
CA ALA A 115 -15.93 1.68 -22.51
C ALA A 115 -16.65 2.88 -21.86
N THR A 116 -17.82 3.23 -22.38
CA THR A 116 -18.64 4.37 -21.89
C THR A 116 -19.21 4.14 -20.49
N ASP A 117 -19.44 2.88 -20.13
CA ASP A 117 -20.14 2.49 -18.91
C ASP A 117 -19.25 1.74 -17.92
N VAL A 118 -18.00 1.45 -18.30
CA VAL A 118 -17.01 0.76 -17.47
C VAL A 118 -15.67 1.45 -17.62
N HIS A 119 -15.14 2.00 -16.53
CA HIS A 119 -13.89 2.78 -16.57
C HIS A 119 -12.67 1.95 -16.20
N GLY A 120 -12.86 0.81 -15.53
CA GLY A 120 -11.78 -0.11 -15.20
C GLY A 120 -12.26 -1.32 -14.40
N GLN A 121 -11.29 -2.05 -13.89
CA GLN A 121 -11.48 -3.21 -13.02
C GLN A 121 -10.76 -3.02 -11.68
N LEU A 122 -11.34 -3.61 -10.63
CA LEU A 122 -10.80 -3.66 -9.28
C LEU A 122 -10.63 -5.13 -8.87
N THR A 123 -9.40 -5.55 -8.68
CA THR A 123 -9.04 -6.89 -8.19
C THR A 123 -8.74 -6.80 -6.70
N VAL A 124 -9.45 -7.58 -5.89
CA VAL A 124 -9.23 -7.69 -4.44
C VAL A 124 -8.72 -9.10 -4.14
N LEU A 125 -7.44 -9.19 -3.79
CA LEU A 125 -6.78 -10.40 -3.30
C LEU A 125 -6.70 -10.35 -1.77
N ASN A 126 -7.48 -11.18 -1.10
CA ASN A 126 -7.33 -11.45 0.32
C ASN A 126 -6.48 -12.71 0.48
N LYS A 127 -5.28 -12.57 1.05
CA LYS A 127 -4.33 -13.69 1.18
C LYS A 127 -4.70 -14.70 2.26
N GLY A 128 -5.67 -14.35 3.11
CA GLY A 128 -6.05 -15.13 4.27
C GLY A 128 -5.10 -14.90 5.44
N ILE A 129 -5.64 -14.96 6.64
CA ILE A 129 -4.88 -14.92 7.89
C ILE A 129 -4.75 -16.36 8.38
N CYS A 130 -3.53 -16.77 8.74
CA CYS A 130 -3.30 -18.01 9.49
C CYS A 130 -3.17 -17.65 10.98
N GLN A 131 -4.21 -17.91 11.78
CA GLN A 131 -4.14 -17.79 13.24
C GLN A 131 -4.51 -19.14 13.87
N GLY A 132 -3.57 -19.72 14.62
CA GLY A 132 -3.74 -20.74 15.68
C GLY A 132 -4.47 -22.07 15.39
N SER A 133 -5.58 -22.07 14.67
CA SER A 133 -6.48 -23.23 14.48
C SER A 133 -6.99 -23.44 13.05
N GLY A 134 -6.59 -22.60 12.09
CA GLY A 134 -6.88 -22.82 10.67
C GLY A 134 -6.44 -21.65 9.81
N CYS A 135 -6.03 -21.92 8.57
CA CYS A 135 -5.73 -20.85 7.61
C CYS A 135 -6.95 -20.63 6.70
N SER A 136 -7.41 -19.37 6.62
CA SER A 136 -8.44 -19.01 5.66
C SER A 136 -7.84 -19.09 4.24
N LYS A 137 -8.55 -19.74 3.31
CA LYS A 137 -8.08 -19.82 1.91
C LYS A 137 -8.00 -18.43 1.31
N SER A 138 -6.97 -18.18 0.50
CA SER A 138 -6.88 -16.96 -0.29
C SER A 138 -8.12 -16.83 -1.18
N LYS A 139 -8.66 -15.62 -1.27
CA LYS A 139 -9.85 -15.30 -2.07
C LYS A 139 -9.52 -14.13 -2.99
N ILE A 140 -9.72 -14.34 -4.28
CA ILE A 140 -9.63 -13.30 -5.30
C ILE A 140 -11.05 -12.94 -5.73
N ARG A 141 -11.33 -11.64 -5.79
CA ARG A 141 -12.60 -11.10 -6.29
C ARG A 141 -12.32 -9.99 -7.27
N ASN A 142 -12.98 -10.05 -8.42
CA ASN A 142 -12.87 -9.04 -9.46
C ASN A 142 -14.19 -8.28 -9.57
N PHE A 143 -14.08 -6.97 -9.68
CA PHE A 143 -15.19 -6.05 -9.89
C PHE A 143 -14.86 -5.17 -11.08
N HIS A 144 -15.87 -4.72 -11.80
CA HIS A 144 -15.77 -3.58 -12.68
C HIS A 144 -16.18 -2.33 -11.91
N PHE A 145 -15.56 -1.19 -12.25
CA PHE A 145 -15.94 0.09 -11.67
C PHE A 145 -16.29 1.13 -12.73
N ARG A 146 -17.21 2.00 -12.37
CA ARG A 146 -17.59 3.20 -13.13
C ARG A 146 -17.50 4.41 -12.21
N VAL A 147 -16.70 5.39 -12.62
CA VAL A 147 -16.60 6.69 -11.94
C VAL A 147 -17.73 7.59 -12.44
N LYS A 148 -18.48 8.17 -11.52
CA LYS A 148 -19.50 9.20 -11.78
C LYS A 148 -19.04 10.52 -11.15
N GLU A 149 -19.77 11.60 -11.39
CA GLU A 149 -19.40 12.94 -10.89
C GLU A 149 -19.13 12.97 -9.37
N ASN A 150 -19.87 12.20 -8.56
CA ASN A 150 -19.79 12.24 -7.10
C ASN A 150 -19.58 10.88 -6.43
N CYS A 151 -19.42 9.80 -7.18
CA CYS A 151 -19.26 8.46 -6.62
C CYS A 151 -18.56 7.48 -7.57
N VAL A 152 -18.19 6.33 -7.04
CA VAL A 152 -17.73 5.18 -7.82
C VAL A 152 -18.71 4.03 -7.61
N GLU A 153 -19.21 3.46 -8.70
CA GLU A 153 -20.04 2.27 -8.68
C GLU A 153 -19.20 1.03 -8.97
N TYR A 154 -19.45 -0.05 -8.23
CA TYR A 154 -18.78 -1.33 -8.39
C TYR A 154 -19.82 -2.41 -8.72
N PHE A 155 -19.53 -3.24 -9.71
CA PHE A 155 -20.42 -4.33 -10.14
C PHE A 155 -19.63 -5.54 -10.61
N TYR A 156 -20.25 -6.70 -10.59
CA TYR A 156 -19.59 -7.92 -11.09
C TYR A 156 -19.43 -7.86 -12.61
N PRO A 157 -18.29 -8.34 -13.14
CA PRO A 157 -18.15 -8.56 -14.58
C PRO A 157 -19.27 -9.45 -15.10
N GLY A 158 -19.85 -9.09 -16.25
CA GLY A 158 -20.89 -9.91 -16.87
C GLY A 158 -20.36 -11.30 -17.24
N SER A 159 -21.12 -12.35 -16.96
CA SER A 159 -20.83 -13.69 -17.46
C SER A 159 -21.27 -13.81 -18.92
N ARG A 160 -20.40 -14.25 -19.82
CA ARG A 160 -20.82 -14.72 -21.14
C ARG A 160 -21.53 -16.06 -20.93
N THR A 161 -22.86 -16.06 -20.94
CA THR A 161 -23.68 -17.26 -21.22
C THR A 161 -23.83 -17.43 -22.71
#